data_AF-K1RFA0-F1
#
_entry.id   AF-K1RFA0-F1
#
_cell.length_a   1.000
_cell.length_b   1.000
_cell.length_c   1.000
_cell.angle_alpha   90.00
_cell.angle_beta   90.00
_cell.angle_gamma   90.00
#
_symmetry.space_group_name_H-M   'P 1'
#
loop_
_entity.id
_entity.type
_entity.pdbx_description
1 polymer ?
#
loop_
_entity_poly.entity_id
_entity_poly.type
_entity_poly.pdbx_seq_one_letter_code
_entity_poly.pdbx_strand_id
1 'polypeptide(L)'
;MEDVGLAYPQIIPIVKAAVDIANAVGLPEARLALADAVVLVATSPKSNSAHDAINAAIADVQAGRTGPIPRQLQNKHYDGEDAPGKGPELQVRPRLPQHWVEQQYL
;
A
#
# COMPACT_ATOMS: atom_id res chain seq x y z
N MET A 1 11.02 1.76 4.95
CA MET A 1 10.03 1.24 3.99
C MET A 1 10.70 0.72 2.73
N GLU A 2 11.66 1.44 2.17
CA GLU A 2 12.40 1.04 0.96
C GLU A 2 13.24 -0.23 1.12
N ASP A 3 14.13 -0.31 2.12
CA ASP A 3 15.09 -1.43 2.18
C ASP A 3 14.59 -2.68 2.90
N VAL A 4 13.66 -2.54 3.85
CA VAL A 4 13.09 -3.66 4.62
C VAL A 4 11.70 -4.06 4.09
N GLY A 5 10.90 -3.07 3.71
CA GLY A 5 9.60 -3.26 3.07
C GLY A 5 8.73 -4.36 3.69
N LEU A 6 8.24 -5.24 2.81
CA LEU A 6 7.37 -6.35 3.16
C LEU A 6 8.11 -7.55 3.78
N ALA A 7 9.45 -7.55 3.83
CA ALA A 7 10.20 -8.61 4.50
C ALA A 7 10.04 -8.57 6.02
N TYR A 8 9.81 -7.38 6.60
CA TYR A 8 9.40 -7.24 7.99
C TYR A 8 8.40 -6.07 8.17
N PRO A 9 7.10 -6.29 7.90
CA PRO A 9 6.10 -5.22 7.87
C PRO A 9 5.96 -4.44 9.20
N GLN A 10 6.24 -5.10 10.34
CA GLN A 10 6.17 -4.49 11.66
C GLN A 10 7.28 -3.45 11.91
N ILE A 11 8.28 -3.34 11.04
CA ILE A 11 9.34 -2.35 11.21
C ILE A 11 8.82 -0.92 11.12
N ILE A 12 7.76 -0.67 10.33
CA ILE A 12 7.19 0.66 10.14
C ILE A 12 6.67 1.25 11.46
N PRO A 13 5.75 0.60 12.18
CA PRO A 13 5.27 1.13 13.46
C PRO A 13 6.38 1.20 14.52
N ILE A 14 7.36 0.29 14.51
CA ILE A 14 8.47 0.33 15.47
C ILE A 14 9.37 1.56 15.25
N VAL A 15 9.80 1.81 14.01
CA VAL A 15 10.61 2.98 13.67
C VAL A 15 9.82 4.27 13.92
N LYS A 16 8.51 4.28 13.62
CA LYS A 16 7.65 5.42 13.94
C LYS A 16 7.65 5.69 15.45
N ALA A 17 7.48 4.67 16.28
CA ALA A 17 7.50 4.82 17.74
C ALA A 17 8.84 5.38 18.23
N ALA A 18 9.97 4.93 17.66
CA ALA A 18 11.28 5.48 17.98
C ALA A 18 11.40 6.98 17.63
N VAL A 19 10.85 7.40 16.49
CA VAL A 19 10.79 8.82 16.10
C VAL A 19 9.88 9.62 17.03
N ASP A 20 8.71 9.07 17.40
CA ASP A 20 7.79 9.72 18.33
C ASP A 20 8.45 9.93 19.71
N ILE A 21 9.18 8.91 20.21
CA ILE A 21 9.98 9.02 21.44
C ILE A 21 11.06 10.10 21.30
N ALA A 22 11.78 10.12 20.18
CA ALA A 22 12.84 11.09 19.94
C ALA A 22 12.29 12.54 19.96
N ASN A 23 11.12 12.77 19.35
CA ASN A 23 10.46 14.07 19.34
C ASN A 23 9.94 14.48 20.73
N ALA A 24 9.46 13.51 21.52
CA ALA A 24 8.90 13.79 22.84
C ALA A 24 9.98 14.12 23.88
N VAL A 25 11.13 13.44 23.84
CA VAL A 25 12.16 13.55 24.88
C VAL A 25 13.26 14.54 24.49
N GLY A 26 13.56 14.69 23.20
CA GLY A 26 14.66 15.55 22.73
C GLY A 26 16.05 14.99 23.05
N LEU A 27 17.08 15.74 22.64
CA LEU A 27 18.47 15.35 22.87
C LEU A 27 18.97 15.77 24.26
N PRO A 28 19.86 14.99 24.90
CA PRO A 28 20.58 13.84 24.34
C PRO A 28 19.86 12.47 24.39
N GLU A 29 18.77 12.31 25.13
CA GLU A 29 18.13 11.02 25.40
C GLU A 29 17.51 10.38 24.14
N ALA A 30 16.99 11.18 23.21
CA ALA A 30 16.42 10.74 21.93
C ALA A 30 17.36 9.83 21.12
N ARG A 31 18.67 9.96 21.28
CA ARG A 31 19.66 9.16 20.55
C ARG A 31 19.54 7.66 20.79
N LEU A 32 19.04 7.24 21.96
CA LEU A 32 18.91 5.82 22.30
C LEU A 32 17.80 5.15 21.48
N ALA A 33 16.62 5.75 21.44
CA ALA A 33 15.50 5.24 20.64
C ALA A 33 15.85 5.20 19.14
N LEU A 34 16.55 6.22 18.65
CA LEU A 34 17.02 6.26 17.26
C LEU A 34 18.10 5.21 16.99
N ALA A 35 19.03 4.97 17.93
CA ALA A 35 20.05 3.93 17.79
C ALA A 35 19.42 2.53 17.68
N ASP A 36 18.44 2.21 18.54
CA ASP A 36 17.72 0.94 18.49
C ASP A 36 17.00 0.76 17.14
N ALA A 37 16.35 1.81 16.65
CA ALA A 37 15.69 1.78 15.34
C ALA A 37 16.68 1.53 14.19
N VAL A 38 17.86 2.17 14.22
CA VAL A 38 18.91 1.97 13.21
C VAL A 38 19.43 0.53 13.23
N VAL A 39 19.75 -0.02 14.40
CA VAL A 39 20.22 -1.41 14.53
C VAL A 39 19.17 -2.40 14.06
N LEU A 40 17.89 -2.15 14.39
CA LEU A 40 16.78 -2.97 13.91
C LEU A 40 16.70 -2.97 12.38
N VAL A 41 16.74 -1.80 11.74
CA VAL A 41 16.73 -1.67 10.28
C VAL A 41 17.93 -2.37 9.66
N ALA A 42 19.12 -2.18 10.21
CA ALA A 42 20.37 -2.76 9.72
C ALA A 42 20.34 -4.29 9.73
N THR A 43 19.78 -4.89 10.78
CA THR A 43 19.76 -6.36 10.98
C THR A 43 18.52 -7.07 10.44
N SER A 44 17.46 -6.32 10.09
CA SER A 44 16.22 -6.89 9.53
C SER A 44 16.41 -7.52 8.14
N PRO A 45 15.57 -8.49 7.74
CA PRO A 45 15.55 -8.99 6.36
C PRO A 45 15.20 -7.85 5.40
N LYS A 46 15.77 -7.88 4.19
CA LYS A 46 15.69 -6.79 3.22
C LYS A 46 14.74 -7.13 2.07
N SER A 47 13.92 -6.17 1.66
CA SER A 47 13.07 -6.28 0.47
C SER A 47 12.64 -4.91 -0.01
N ASN A 48 12.98 -4.60 -1.25
CA ASN A 48 12.54 -3.43 -2.00
C ASN A 48 11.36 -3.74 -2.94
N SER A 49 10.73 -4.92 -2.83
CA SER A 49 9.73 -5.38 -3.81
C SER A 49 8.52 -4.45 -3.94
N ALA A 50 8.01 -3.93 -2.83
CA ALA A 50 6.90 -2.99 -2.84
C ALA A 50 7.30 -1.62 -3.42
N HIS A 51 8.54 -1.19 -3.17
CA HIS A 51 9.10 0.05 -3.70
C HIS A 51 9.25 -0.03 -5.22
N ASP A 52 9.82 -1.12 -5.73
CA ASP A 52 10.00 -1.31 -7.16
C ASP A 52 8.64 -1.47 -7.88
N ALA A 53 7.70 -2.20 -7.28
CA ALA A 53 6.36 -2.39 -7.84
C ALA A 53 5.58 -1.07 -8.00
N ILE A 54 5.60 -0.18 -6.98
CA ILE A 54 4.90 1.11 -7.09
C ILE A 54 5.58 2.03 -8.11
N ASN A 55 6.91 2.03 -8.18
CA ASN A 55 7.65 2.84 -9.14
C ASN A 55 7.39 2.38 -10.59
N ALA A 56 7.32 1.07 -10.83
CA ALA A 56 6.94 0.53 -12.13
C ALA A 56 5.52 0.95 -12.53
N ALA A 57 4.54 0.85 -11.61
CA ALA A 57 3.18 1.28 -11.87
C ALA A 57 3.07 2.78 -12.16
N ILE A 58 3.81 3.62 -11.42
CA ILE A 58 3.89 5.07 -11.68
C ILE A 58 4.49 5.35 -13.06
N ALA A 59 5.55 4.63 -13.45
CA ALA A 59 6.18 4.79 -14.75
C ALA A 59 5.23 4.42 -15.90
N ASP A 60 4.39 3.39 -15.75
CA ASP A 60 3.34 3.04 -16.72
C ASP A 60 2.34 4.19 -16.91
N VAL A 61 1.86 4.78 -15.80
CA VAL A 61 0.94 5.91 -15.83
C VAL A 61 1.58 7.12 -16.54
N GLN A 62 2.82 7.45 -16.20
CA GLN A 62 3.54 8.58 -16.81
C GLN A 62 3.82 8.36 -18.31
N ALA A 63 4.02 7.11 -18.73
CA ALA A 63 4.19 6.75 -20.13
C ALA A 63 2.86 6.66 -20.90
N GLY A 64 1.72 6.95 -20.26
CA GLY A 64 0.40 6.86 -20.89
C GLY A 64 -0.07 5.42 -21.14
N ARG A 65 0.54 4.42 -20.49
CA ARG A 65 0.13 3.00 -20.57
C ARG A 65 -1.06 2.71 -19.65
N THR A 66 -2.10 3.53 -19.74
CA THR A 66 -3.33 3.42 -18.94
C THR A 66 -4.50 2.99 -19.80
N GLY A 67 -5.44 2.23 -19.22
CA GLY A 67 -6.71 1.87 -19.85
C GLY A 67 -7.92 2.51 -19.14
N PRO A 68 -9.13 2.39 -19.71
CA PRO A 68 -10.35 2.76 -19.01
C PRO A 68 -10.58 1.82 -17.81
N ILE A 69 -11.13 2.34 -16.72
CA ILE A 69 -11.48 1.53 -15.54
C ILE A 69 -12.54 0.50 -15.94
N PRO A 70 -12.34 -0.81 -15.68
CA PRO A 70 -13.32 -1.83 -16.00
C PRO A 70 -14.70 -1.55 -15.40
N ARG A 71 -15.76 -1.79 -16.16
CA ARG A 71 -17.13 -1.37 -15.80
C ARG A 71 -17.58 -1.86 -14.43
N GLN A 72 -17.24 -3.10 -14.07
CA GLN A 72 -17.57 -3.71 -12.77
C GLN A 72 -16.84 -3.10 -11.56
N LEU A 73 -15.81 -2.28 -11.77
CA LEU A 73 -15.07 -1.57 -10.71
C LEU A 73 -15.48 -0.10 -10.60
N GLN A 74 -16.29 0.41 -11.53
CA GLN A 74 -16.75 1.80 -11.52
C GLN A 74 -17.83 2.02 -10.44
N ASN A 75 -17.94 3.24 -9.95
CA ASN A 75 -18.94 3.60 -8.97
C ASN A 75 -20.35 3.64 -9.59
N LYS A 76 -21.17 2.64 -9.26
CA LYS A 76 -22.57 2.52 -9.73
C LYS A 76 -23.48 3.70 -9.37
N HIS A 77 -23.13 4.48 -8.33
CA HIS A 77 -23.95 5.63 -7.90
C HIS A 77 -23.86 6.82 -8.88
N TYR A 78 -22.92 6.78 -9.82
CA TYR A 78 -22.77 7.79 -10.87
C TYR A 78 -23.39 7.37 -12.21
N ASP A 79 -24.12 6.26 -12.24
CA ASP A 79 -24.79 5.79 -13.46
C ASP A 79 -26.05 6.64 -13.73
N GLY A 80 -25.96 7.51 -14.72
CA GLY A 80 -27.13 8.21 -15.26
C GLY A 80 -28.11 7.24 -15.95
N GLU A 81 -29.30 7.73 -16.31
CA GLU A 81 -30.32 6.91 -16.98
C GLU A 81 -29.84 6.35 -18.33
N ASP A 82 -28.99 7.10 -19.05
CA ASP A 82 -28.44 6.76 -20.36
C ASP A 82 -27.18 5.87 -20.29
N ALA A 83 -26.79 5.37 -19.11
CA ALA A 83 -25.61 4.54 -18.98
C ALA A 83 -25.78 3.24 -19.80
N PRO A 84 -24.86 2.89 -20.72
CA PRO A 84 -24.98 1.74 -21.63
C PRO A 84 -25.03 0.37 -20.92
N GLY A 85 -24.85 0.34 -19.61
CA GLY A 85 -25.31 -0.72 -18.72
C GLY A 85 -25.18 -0.26 -17.28
N LYS A 86 -26.27 -0.21 -16.51
CA LYS A 86 -26.24 0.11 -15.07
C LYS A 86 -25.34 -0.90 -14.35
N GLY A 87 -24.46 -0.41 -13.48
CA GLY A 87 -23.24 -1.10 -13.07
C GLY A 87 -23.51 -2.55 -12.67
N PRO A 88 -22.79 -3.53 -13.24
CA PRO A 88 -22.94 -4.91 -12.82
C PRO A 88 -22.63 -5.01 -11.33
N GLU A 89 -23.27 -5.97 -10.66
CA GLU A 89 -23.03 -6.20 -9.24
C GLU A 89 -21.56 -6.57 -9.05
N LEU A 90 -20.75 -5.63 -8.56
CA LEU A 90 -19.38 -5.91 -8.11
C LEU A 90 -19.46 -7.17 -7.26
N GLN A 91 -18.73 -8.23 -7.63
CA GLN A 91 -18.71 -9.44 -6.82
C GLN A 91 -18.04 -9.10 -5.48
N VAL A 92 -18.87 -8.89 -4.46
CA VAL A 92 -18.43 -8.40 -3.16
C VAL A 92 -17.73 -9.55 -2.44
N ARG A 93 -16.39 -9.50 -2.43
CA ARG A 93 -15.48 -10.48 -1.81
C ARG A 93 -15.98 -11.07 -0.48
N PRO A 94 -16.46 -10.29 0.51
CA PRO A 94 -17.01 -10.84 1.75
C PRO A 94 -18.09 -11.92 1.62
N ARG A 95 -18.82 -11.98 0.50
CA ARG A 95 -19.94 -12.91 0.26
C ARG A 95 -19.54 -14.22 -0.44
N LEU A 96 -18.27 -14.39 -0.77
CA LEU A 96 -17.77 -15.57 -1.49
C LEU A 96 -16.92 -16.48 -0.59
N PRO A 97 -16.88 -17.79 -0.88
CA PRO A 97 -15.98 -18.72 -0.21
C PRO A 97 -14.54 -18.19 -0.26
N GLN A 98 -13.83 -18.22 0.87
CA GLN A 98 -12.44 -17.72 1.01
C GLN A 98 -12.24 -16.22 0.78
N HIS A 99 -13.31 -15.44 0.65
CA HIS A 99 -13.26 -13.99 0.42
C HIS A 99 -12.48 -13.57 -0.84
N TRP A 100 -12.50 -14.42 -1.87
CA TRP A 100 -11.80 -14.21 -3.14
C TRP A 100 -12.72 -14.48 -4.33
N VAL A 101 -12.44 -13.83 -5.47
CA VAL A 101 -13.16 -13.99 -6.74
C VAL A 101 -12.22 -13.82 -7.91
N GLU A 102 -12.38 -14.65 -8.94
CA GLU A 102 -11.75 -14.44 -10.24
C GLU A 102 -12.49 -13.32 -10.98
N GLN A 103 -11.86 -12.15 -11.09
CA GLN A 103 -12.43 -10.98 -11.78
C GLN A 103 -11.31 -10.09 -12.35
N GLN A 104 -11.60 -9.39 -13.44
CA GLN A 104 -10.68 -8.40 -14.00
C GLN A 104 -10.59 -7.17 -13.08
N TYR A 105 -9.35 -6.89 -12.62
CA TYR A 105 -8.99 -5.75 -11.76
C TYR A 105 -8.14 -4.68 -12.47
N LEU A 106 -7.36 -5.07 -13.49
CA LEU A 106 -6.55 -4.16 -14.32
C LEU A 106 -7.36 -3.54 -15.46
#